data_AF-A0A347ZVG4-F1
#
_entry.id   AF-A0A347ZVG4-F1
#
_cell.length_a   1.000
_cell.length_b   1.000
_cell.length_c   1.000
_cell.angle_alpha   90.00
_cell.angle_beta   90.00
_cell.angle_gamma   90.00
#
_symmetry.space_group_name_H-M   'P 1'
#
loop_
_entity.id
_entity.type
_entity.pdbx_description
1 polymer ?
#
loop_
_entity_poly.entity_id
_entity_poly.type
_entity_poly.pdbx_seq_one_letter_code
_entity_poly.pdbx_strand_id
1 'polypeptide(L)'
;MNWLYLAAGVLLLFLGRKSIWMFVSIIGFLIGLKYAPELLPDQSQSVILTISLIAGLLGALLAVLLQKFAVGLTGMIAGGYVAYYFLQMNAAPIGQSQWILIAVGALIGAVLAGSLFDWAMILVTSACGAVLIDQGLNINSSYSYIVIIGLVLLGIIVQTKIKAKG
;
A
#
# COMPACT_ATOMS: atom_id res chain seq x y z
N MET A 1 -0.59 -27.95 8.51
CA MET A 1 -1.51 -26.80 8.56
C MET A 1 -0.84 -25.71 9.37
N ASN A 2 -0.36 -24.66 8.71
CA ASN A 2 0.33 -23.57 9.39
C ASN A 2 -0.67 -22.47 9.71
N TRP A 3 -1.21 -22.53 10.92
CA TRP A 3 -2.23 -21.59 11.44
C TRP A 3 -1.83 -20.13 11.31
N LEU A 4 -0.53 -19.85 11.37
CA LEU A 4 0.06 -18.53 11.22
C LEU A 4 -0.15 -17.94 9.81
N TYR A 5 -0.01 -18.76 8.76
CA TYR A 5 -0.27 -18.33 7.37
C TYR A 5 -1.75 -18.15 7.09
N LEU A 6 -2.61 -19.00 7.67
CA LEU A 6 -4.07 -18.84 7.58
C LEU A 6 -4.55 -17.55 8.23
N ALA A 7 -4.10 -17.26 9.46
CA ALA A 7 -4.46 -16.03 10.15
C ALA A 7 -3.95 -14.79 9.41
N ALA A 8 -2.70 -14.81 8.93
CA ALA A 8 -2.12 -13.72 8.14
C ALA A 8 -2.85 -13.52 6.80
N GLY A 9 -3.21 -14.61 6.11
CA GLY A 9 -3.91 -14.57 4.84
C GLY A 9 -5.33 -14.02 4.98
N VAL A 10 -6.08 -14.44 6.01
CA VAL A 10 -7.40 -13.88 6.34
C VAL A 10 -7.28 -12.41 6.72
N LEU A 11 -6.34 -12.04 7.59
CA LEU A 11 -6.09 -10.64 7.94
C LEU A 11 -5.78 -9.80 6.70
N LEU A 12 -4.93 -10.26 5.78
CA LEU A 12 -4.62 -9.53 4.55
C LEU A 12 -5.83 -9.42 3.60
N LEU A 13 -6.64 -10.47 3.51
CA LEU A 13 -7.85 -10.47 2.68
C LEU A 13 -8.90 -9.47 3.17
N PHE A 14 -9.04 -9.29 4.48
CA PHE A 14 -10.04 -8.40 5.09
C PHE A 14 -9.51 -7.00 5.45
N LEU A 15 -8.25 -6.86 5.87
CA LEU A 15 -7.63 -5.59 6.32
C LEU A 15 -6.66 -4.98 5.29
N GLY A 16 -6.52 -5.58 4.10
CA GLY A 16 -5.53 -5.21 3.08
C GLY A 16 -5.27 -3.72 2.88
N ARG A 17 -6.32 -2.90 2.70
CA ARG A 17 -6.20 -1.44 2.50
C ARG A 17 -5.48 -0.71 3.65
N LYS A 18 -5.61 -1.19 4.90
CA LYS A 18 -4.96 -0.59 6.08
C LYS A 18 -3.62 -1.27 6.42
N SER A 19 -3.23 -2.32 5.70
CA SER A 19 -2.15 -3.23 6.13
C SER A 19 -0.73 -2.79 5.74
N ILE A 20 -0.54 -1.77 4.90
CA ILE A 20 0.83 -1.27 4.62
C ILE A 20 1.49 -0.73 5.88
N TRP A 21 0.72 0.00 6.69
CA TRP A 21 1.20 0.49 7.97
C TRP A 21 1.73 -0.64 8.84
N MET A 22 0.95 -1.74 8.95
CA MET A 22 1.35 -2.93 9.71
C MET A 22 2.57 -3.63 9.09
N PHE A 23 2.63 -3.76 7.78
CA PHE A 23 3.73 -4.44 7.10
C PHE A 23 5.06 -3.69 7.29
N VAL A 24 5.05 -2.37 7.09
CA VAL A 24 6.22 -1.52 7.32
C VAL A 24 6.57 -1.47 8.82
N SER A 25 5.58 -1.54 9.70
CA SER A 25 5.81 -1.63 11.14
C SER A 25 6.55 -2.91 11.54
N ILE A 26 6.08 -4.04 11.03
CA ILE A 26 6.69 -5.35 11.29
C ILE A 26 8.12 -5.38 10.74
N ILE A 27 8.32 -4.92 9.51
CA ILE A 27 9.66 -4.85 8.93
C ILE A 27 10.56 -3.91 9.74
N GLY A 28 10.07 -2.72 10.13
CA GLY A 28 10.83 -1.78 10.96
C GLY A 28 11.20 -2.35 12.32
N PHE A 29 10.29 -3.12 12.94
CA PHE A 29 10.55 -3.85 14.19
C PHE A 29 11.61 -4.94 14.01
N LEU A 30 11.51 -5.74 12.94
CA LEU A 30 12.48 -6.82 12.64
C LEU A 30 13.87 -6.27 12.33
N ILE A 31 13.96 -5.17 11.58
CA ILE A 31 15.21 -4.45 11.33
C ILE A 31 15.77 -3.93 12.65
N GLY A 32 14.93 -3.34 13.50
CA GLY A 32 15.30 -2.94 14.86
C GLY A 32 15.89 -4.09 15.66
N LEU A 33 15.24 -5.26 15.68
CA LEU A 33 15.73 -6.42 16.43
C LEU A 33 17.06 -6.96 15.89
N LYS A 34 17.27 -6.91 14.57
CA LYS A 34 18.49 -7.41 13.93
C LYS A 34 19.67 -6.46 14.11
N TYR A 35 19.45 -5.17 13.90
CA TYR A 35 20.53 -4.17 13.84
C TYR A 35 20.71 -3.35 15.11
N ALA A 36 19.72 -3.24 16.00
CA ALA A 36 19.90 -2.55 17.28
C ALA A 36 20.99 -3.20 18.17
N PRO A 37 21.15 -4.53 18.24
CA PRO A 37 22.26 -5.14 18.96
C PRO A 37 23.64 -4.85 18.34
N GLU A 38 23.70 -4.68 17.01
CA GLU A 38 24.95 -4.33 16.30
C GLU A 38 25.33 -2.85 16.50
N LEU A 39 24.34 -1.96 16.55
CA LEU A 39 24.53 -0.51 16.70
C LEU A 39 24.73 -0.08 18.16
N LEU A 40 24.13 -0.80 19.12
CA LEU A 40 24.29 -0.58 20.56
C LEU A 40 24.67 -1.90 21.26
N PRO A 41 25.94 -2.32 21.16
CA PRO A 41 26.45 -3.44 21.93
C PRO A 41 26.32 -3.18 23.45
N ASP A 42 26.13 -4.24 24.24
CA ASP A 42 25.98 -4.24 25.71
C ASP A 42 24.68 -3.67 26.32
N GLN A 43 23.63 -3.44 25.51
CA GLN A 43 22.33 -3.02 26.03
C GLN A 43 21.45 -4.18 26.49
N SER A 44 20.67 -3.93 27.55
CA SER A 44 19.66 -4.86 28.08
C SER A 44 18.63 -5.24 27.00
N GLN A 45 18.19 -6.50 27.03
CA GLN A 45 17.19 -7.03 26.10
C GLN A 45 15.89 -6.21 26.09
N SER A 46 15.52 -5.60 27.22
CA SER A 46 14.36 -4.70 27.32
C SER A 46 14.54 -3.40 26.54
N VAL A 47 15.77 -2.88 26.49
CA VAL A 47 16.11 -1.64 25.75
C VAL A 47 16.07 -1.90 24.25
N ILE A 48 16.65 -3.04 23.81
CA ILE A 48 16.63 -3.47 22.39
C ILE A 48 15.19 -3.64 21.90
N LEU A 49 14.33 -4.30 22.70
CA LEU A 49 12.91 -4.44 22.41
C LEU A 49 12.20 -3.08 22.27
N THR A 50 12.49 -2.15 23.19
CA THR A 50 11.87 -0.82 23.18
C THR A 50 12.25 -0.02 21.93
N ILE A 51 13.54 0.00 21.58
CA ILE A 51 14.03 0.69 20.38
C ILE A 51 13.43 0.07 19.10
N SER A 52 13.37 -1.25 19.04
CA SER A 52 12.76 -1.97 17.91
C SER A 52 11.28 -1.64 17.78
N LEU A 53 10.56 -1.55 18.89
CA LEU A 53 9.14 -1.20 18.91
C LEU A 53 8.91 0.25 18.45
N ILE A 54 9.75 1.18 18.88
CA ILE A 54 9.75 2.57 18.40
C ILE A 54 10.06 2.63 16.91
N ALA A 55 11.07 1.90 16.43
CA ALA A 55 11.42 1.84 15.01
C ALA A 55 10.27 1.29 14.16
N GLY A 56 9.59 0.24 14.63
CA GLY A 56 8.38 -0.28 14.02
C GLY A 56 7.24 0.74 14.00
N LEU A 57 6.97 1.44 15.10
CA LEU A 57 5.96 2.49 15.17
C LEU A 57 6.26 3.67 14.23
N LEU A 58 7.52 4.10 14.17
CA LEU A 58 7.98 5.16 13.28
C LEU A 58 7.87 4.74 11.82
N GLY A 59 8.31 3.54 11.48
CA GLY A 59 8.20 3.00 10.12
C GLY A 59 6.73 2.95 9.67
N ALA A 60 5.86 2.52 10.58
CA ALA A 60 4.43 2.56 10.36
C ALA A 60 3.97 4.00 10.10
N LEU A 61 4.18 4.93 11.03
CA LEU A 61 3.77 6.34 10.90
C LEU A 61 4.23 6.95 9.56
N LEU A 62 5.51 6.74 9.22
CA LEU A 62 6.11 7.17 7.96
C LEU A 62 5.39 6.54 6.77
N ALA A 63 5.08 5.24 6.79
CA ALA A 63 4.38 4.59 5.70
C ALA A 63 3.03 5.26 5.41
N VAL A 64 2.22 5.57 6.42
CA VAL A 64 0.91 6.20 6.21
C VAL A 64 1.03 7.64 5.70
N LEU A 65 2.00 8.40 6.23
CA LEU A 65 2.18 9.79 5.86
C LEU A 65 2.74 9.91 4.44
N LEU A 66 3.83 9.20 4.16
CA LEU A 66 4.61 9.31 2.94
C LEU A 66 3.86 8.73 1.75
N GLN A 67 3.12 7.64 1.92
CA GLN A 67 2.38 6.97 0.85
C GLN A 67 1.27 7.86 0.27
N LYS A 68 0.46 8.50 1.13
CA LYS A 68 -0.61 9.40 0.67
C LYS A 68 -0.04 10.66 0.01
N PHE A 69 1.01 11.23 0.60
CA PHE A 69 1.66 12.42 0.06
C PHE A 69 2.37 12.14 -1.27
N ALA A 70 3.13 11.05 -1.36
CA ALA A 70 3.87 10.69 -2.57
C ALA A 70 2.91 10.43 -3.73
N VAL A 71 1.88 9.61 -3.54
CA VAL A 71 0.90 9.30 -4.61
C VAL A 71 0.17 10.57 -5.07
N GLY A 72 -0.26 11.42 -4.13
CA GLY A 72 -0.94 12.67 -4.44
C GLY A 72 -0.03 13.64 -5.21
N LEU A 73 1.21 13.85 -4.74
CA LEU A 73 2.19 14.72 -5.39
C LEU A 73 2.56 14.21 -6.78
N THR A 74 2.84 12.91 -6.93
CA THR A 74 3.15 12.31 -8.23
C THR A 74 1.98 12.48 -9.20
N GLY A 75 0.75 12.23 -8.75
CA GLY A 75 -0.46 12.47 -9.54
C GLY A 75 -0.61 13.94 -9.93
N MET A 76 -0.33 14.86 -9.01
CA MET A 76 -0.42 16.30 -9.24
C MET A 76 0.59 16.79 -10.28
N ILE A 77 1.85 16.36 -10.16
CA ILE A 77 2.92 16.70 -11.10
C ILE A 77 2.61 16.10 -12.48
N ALA A 78 2.23 14.82 -12.54
CA ALA A 78 1.90 14.15 -13.79
C ALA A 78 0.68 14.78 -14.47
N GLY A 79 -0.40 15.04 -13.72
CA GLY A 79 -1.62 15.65 -14.23
C GLY A 79 -1.40 17.08 -14.75
N GLY A 80 -0.62 17.88 -14.02
CA GLY A 80 -0.24 19.23 -14.45
C GLY A 80 0.63 19.21 -15.71
N TYR A 81 1.59 18.28 -15.79
CA TYR A 81 2.45 18.10 -16.96
C TYR A 81 1.66 17.66 -18.20
N VAL A 82 0.75 16.70 -18.05
CA VAL A 82 -0.14 16.24 -19.12
C VAL A 82 -1.02 17.39 -19.60
N ALA A 83 -1.64 18.14 -18.70
CA ALA A 83 -2.44 19.32 -19.07
C ALA A 83 -1.59 20.36 -19.81
N TYR A 84 -0.39 20.67 -19.32
CA TYR A 84 0.55 21.58 -19.99
C TYR A 84 0.88 21.11 -21.43
N TYR A 85 1.13 19.83 -21.62
CA TYR A 85 1.45 19.26 -22.94
C TYR A 85 0.25 19.37 -23.89
N PHE A 86 -0.98 19.10 -23.42
CA PHE A 86 -2.19 19.28 -24.21
C PHE A 86 -2.40 20.74 -24.64
N LEU A 87 -2.10 21.72 -23.78
CA LEU A 87 -2.23 23.14 -24.13
C LEU A 87 -1.24 23.54 -25.23
N GLN A 88 0.01 23.07 -25.15
CA GLN A 88 1.01 23.31 -26.19
C GLN A 88 0.63 22.69 -27.53
N MET A 89 0.06 21.50 -27.52
CA MET A 89 -0.34 20.79 -28.74
C MET A 89 -1.48 21.48 -29.49
N ASN A 90 -2.35 22.20 -28.79
CA ASN A 90 -3.46 22.94 -29.40
C ASN A 90 -3.09 24.36 -29.88
N ALA A 91 -1.83 24.79 -29.70
CA ALA A 91 -1.31 26.11 -30.10
C ALA A 91 -2.21 27.32 -29.72
N ALA A 92 -3.08 27.15 -28.72
CA ALA A 92 -4.02 28.18 -28.33
C ALA A 92 -3.27 29.25 -27.52
N PRO A 93 -3.47 30.55 -27.80
CA PRO A 93 -2.88 31.63 -27.00
C PRO A 93 -3.71 31.82 -25.73
N ILE A 94 -3.57 30.90 -24.77
CA ILE A 94 -4.38 30.86 -23.54
C ILE A 94 -3.84 31.82 -22.47
N GLY A 95 -2.82 32.63 -22.77
CA GLY A 95 -2.32 33.72 -21.93
C GLY A 95 -2.17 33.33 -20.46
N GLN A 96 -2.82 34.07 -19.56
CA GLN A 96 -2.76 33.81 -18.11
C GLN A 96 -3.64 32.64 -17.64
N SER A 97 -4.69 32.28 -18.39
CA SER A 97 -5.58 31.16 -18.09
C SER A 97 -4.90 29.78 -18.19
N GLN A 98 -3.72 29.68 -18.81
CA GLN A 98 -2.94 28.44 -18.86
C GLN A 98 -2.65 27.86 -17.46
N TRP A 99 -2.36 28.71 -16.48
CA TRP A 99 -2.05 28.29 -15.11
C TRP A 99 -3.25 27.66 -14.42
N ILE A 100 -4.46 28.12 -14.73
CA ILE A 100 -5.70 27.57 -14.19
C ILE A 100 -5.94 26.18 -14.76
N LEU A 101 -5.78 25.98 -16.08
CA LEU A 101 -5.94 24.65 -16.69
C LEU A 101 -4.88 23.65 -16.20
N ILE A 102 -3.63 24.10 -16.03
CA ILE A 102 -2.56 23.27 -15.44
C ILE A 102 -2.92 22.88 -14.00
N ALA A 103 -3.41 23.83 -13.18
CA ALA A 103 -3.83 23.56 -11.81
C ALA A 103 -5.01 22.58 -11.76
N VAL A 104 -6.00 22.70 -12.67
CA VAL A 104 -7.11 21.75 -12.80
C VAL A 104 -6.59 20.36 -13.19
N GLY A 105 -5.71 20.27 -14.19
CA GLY A 105 -5.10 19.01 -14.60
C GLY A 105 -4.30 18.35 -13.48
N ALA A 106 -3.57 19.14 -12.70
CA ALA A 106 -2.85 18.69 -11.52
C ALA A 106 -3.79 18.15 -10.44
N LEU A 107 -4.89 18.85 -10.15
CA LEU A 107 -5.87 18.41 -9.15
C LEU A 107 -6.58 17.12 -9.58
N ILE A 108 -6.95 17.02 -10.86
CA ILE A 108 -7.49 15.78 -11.46
C ILE A 108 -6.46 14.65 -11.35
N GLY A 109 -5.21 14.90 -11.71
CA GLY A 109 -4.15 13.90 -11.63
C GLY A 109 -3.90 13.39 -10.21
N ALA A 110 -3.94 14.28 -9.21
CA ALA A 110 -3.82 13.90 -7.80
C ALA A 110 -4.97 12.97 -7.36
N VAL A 111 -6.21 13.31 -7.72
CA VAL A 111 -7.40 12.50 -7.40
C VAL A 111 -7.36 11.15 -8.11
N LEU A 112 -6.99 11.13 -9.38
CA LEU A 112 -6.87 9.90 -10.17
C LEU A 112 -5.79 8.97 -9.60
N ALA A 113 -4.60 9.50 -9.30
CA ALA A 113 -3.51 8.72 -8.72
C ALA A 113 -3.91 8.14 -7.36
N GLY A 114 -4.54 8.95 -6.49
CA GLY A 114 -5.05 8.48 -5.19
C GLY A 114 -6.09 7.36 -5.33
N SER A 115 -7.02 7.50 -6.28
CA SER A 115 -8.05 6.49 -6.54
C SER A 115 -7.45 5.18 -7.08
N LEU A 116 -6.56 5.27 -8.08
CA LEU A 116 -5.89 4.10 -8.65
C LEU A 116 -5.02 3.37 -7.63
N PHE A 117 -4.40 4.11 -6.72
CA PHE A 117 -3.58 3.55 -5.67
C PHE A 117 -4.39 2.72 -4.66
N ASP A 118 -5.60 3.19 -4.29
CA ASP A 118 -6.53 2.39 -3.49
C ASP A 118 -6.87 1.05 -4.19
N TRP A 119 -7.08 1.08 -5.50
CA TRP A 119 -7.33 -0.13 -6.30
C TRP A 119 -6.12 -1.06 -6.37
N ALA A 120 -4.93 -0.52 -6.58
CA ALA A 120 -3.68 -1.28 -6.58
C ALA A 120 -3.51 -2.03 -5.25
N MET A 121 -3.83 -1.38 -4.13
CA MET A 121 -3.76 -2.01 -2.81
C MET A 121 -4.74 -3.15 -2.61
N ILE A 122 -5.96 -3.01 -3.11
CA ILE A 122 -6.96 -4.09 -3.06
C ILE A 122 -6.46 -5.31 -3.84
N LEU A 123 -5.91 -5.10 -5.03
CA LEU A 123 -5.40 -6.18 -5.88
C LEU A 123 -4.20 -6.89 -5.23
N VAL A 124 -3.20 -6.14 -4.76
CA VAL A 124 -2.00 -6.73 -4.15
C VAL A 124 -2.36 -7.53 -2.89
N THR A 125 -3.22 -6.99 -2.03
CA THR A 125 -3.55 -7.64 -0.75
C THR A 125 -4.48 -8.83 -0.90
N SER A 126 -5.41 -8.80 -1.87
CA SER A 126 -6.22 -9.96 -2.22
C SER A 126 -5.37 -11.08 -2.82
N ALA A 127 -4.42 -10.76 -3.72
CA ALA A 127 -3.46 -11.71 -4.27
C ALA A 127 -2.58 -12.34 -3.19
N CYS A 128 -1.90 -11.54 -2.38
CA CYS A 128 -1.05 -12.04 -1.30
C CYS A 128 -1.84 -12.82 -0.25
N GLY A 129 -3.03 -12.33 0.14
CA GLY A 129 -3.90 -13.03 1.10
C GLY A 129 -4.36 -14.39 0.59
N ALA A 130 -4.73 -14.49 -0.70
CA ALA A 130 -5.12 -15.74 -1.33
C ALA A 130 -3.97 -16.77 -1.34
N VAL A 131 -2.75 -16.35 -1.69
CA VAL A 131 -1.56 -17.21 -1.68
C VAL A 131 -1.23 -17.70 -0.26
N LEU A 132 -1.31 -16.83 0.75
CA LEU A 132 -1.04 -17.21 2.14
C LEU A 132 -2.08 -18.19 2.71
N ILE A 133 -3.36 -18.03 2.34
CA ILE A 133 -4.40 -18.99 2.72
C ILE A 133 -4.14 -20.35 2.06
N ASP A 134 -3.80 -20.38 0.77
CA ASP A 134 -3.48 -21.61 0.04
C ASP A 134 -2.28 -22.35 0.67
N GLN A 135 -1.22 -21.63 1.01
CA GLN A 135 -0.05 -22.15 1.73
C GLN A 135 -0.40 -22.65 3.14
N GLY A 136 -1.30 -21.96 3.86
CA GLY A 136 -1.72 -22.38 5.20
C GLY A 136 -2.53 -23.68 5.21
N LEU A 137 -3.35 -23.86 4.17
CA LEU A 137 -4.21 -25.04 3.96
C LEU A 137 -3.47 -26.24 3.37
N ASN A 138 -2.25 -26.06 2.84
CA ASN A 138 -1.48 -27.11 2.14
C ASN A 138 -2.30 -27.80 1.04
N ILE A 139 -3.01 -27.03 0.21
CA ILE A 139 -3.85 -27.59 -0.85
C ILE A 139 -2.96 -28.27 -1.90
N ASN A 140 -3.38 -29.46 -2.35
CA ASN A 140 -2.67 -30.23 -3.37
C ASN A 140 -2.56 -29.43 -4.68
N SER A 141 -1.39 -29.48 -5.33
CA SER A 141 -0.98 -28.55 -6.39
C SER A 141 -1.92 -28.47 -7.59
N SER A 142 -2.75 -29.50 -7.84
CA SER A 142 -3.71 -29.52 -8.94
C SER A 142 -4.91 -28.57 -8.76
N TYR A 143 -5.31 -28.24 -7.52
CA TYR A 143 -6.47 -27.39 -7.24
C TYR A 143 -6.11 -25.99 -6.71
N SER A 144 -4.84 -25.77 -6.34
CA SER A 144 -4.33 -24.51 -5.77
C SER A 144 -4.65 -23.30 -6.65
N TYR A 145 -4.48 -23.38 -7.98
CA TYR A 145 -4.77 -22.26 -8.88
C TYR A 145 -6.24 -21.80 -8.84
N ILE A 146 -7.19 -22.74 -8.79
CA ILE A 146 -8.62 -22.42 -8.77
C ILE A 146 -8.99 -21.79 -7.43
N VAL A 147 -8.43 -22.31 -6.34
CA VAL A 147 -8.67 -21.78 -4.99
C VAL A 147 -8.10 -20.37 -4.85
N ILE A 148 -6.87 -20.13 -5.33
CA ILE A 148 -6.25 -18.79 -5.32
C ILE A 148 -7.12 -17.81 -6.12
N ILE A 149 -7.53 -18.15 -7.34
CA ILE A 149 -8.39 -17.27 -8.16
C ILE A 149 -9.71 -16.96 -7.44
N GLY A 150 -10.36 -17.98 -6.86
CA GLY A 150 -11.60 -17.79 -6.11
C GLY A 150 -11.42 -16.88 -4.89
N LEU A 151 -10.34 -17.07 -4.13
CA LEU A 151 -10.00 -16.26 -2.97
C LEU A 151 -9.64 -14.81 -3.34
N VAL A 152 -8.93 -14.61 -4.45
CA VAL A 152 -8.63 -13.25 -4.97
C VAL A 152 -9.91 -12.52 -5.31
N LEU A 153 -10.83 -13.16 -6.06
CA LEU A 153 -12.11 -12.57 -6.42
C LEU A 153 -12.95 -12.23 -5.17
N LEU A 154 -13.02 -13.15 -4.21
CA LEU A 154 -13.67 -12.90 -2.92
C LEU A 154 -13.04 -11.70 -2.20
N GLY A 155 -11.71 -11.62 -2.17
CA GLY A 155 -10.98 -10.50 -1.61
C GLY A 155 -11.33 -9.17 -2.23
N ILE A 156 -11.34 -9.10 -3.57
CA ILE A 156 -11.71 -7.90 -4.31
C ILE A 156 -13.15 -7.49 -3.97
N ILE A 157 -14.11 -8.42 -3.98
CA ILE A 157 -15.52 -8.14 -3.67
C ILE A 157 -15.68 -7.61 -2.23
N VAL A 158 -15.02 -8.24 -1.26
CA VAL A 158 -15.09 -7.84 0.14
C VAL A 158 -14.48 -6.45 0.34
N GLN A 159 -13.25 -6.24 -0.13
CA GLN A 159 -12.53 -4.98 0.08
C GLN A 159 -13.17 -3.80 -0.68
N THR A 160 -13.75 -4.02 -1.86
CA THR A 160 -14.49 -2.98 -2.60
C THR A 160 -15.79 -2.60 -1.91
N LYS A 161 -16.53 -3.55 -1.34
CA LYS A 161 -17.74 -3.25 -0.53
C LYS A 161 -17.40 -2.46 0.73
N ILE A 162 -16.25 -2.72 1.35
CA ILE A 162 -15.77 -1.93 2.49
C ILE A 162 -15.42 -0.50 2.04
N LYS A 163 -14.79 -0.33 0.87
CA LYS A 163 -14.50 0.99 0.28
C LYS A 163 -15.76 1.79 -0.06
N ALA A 164 -16.86 1.14 -0.44
CA ALA A 164 -18.11 1.84 -0.76
C ALA A 164 -18.86 2.39 0.47
N LYS A 165 -18.50 1.95 1.69
CA LYS A 165 -19.18 2.33 2.95
C LYS A 165 -18.48 3.42 3.76
N GLY A 166 -17.25 3.80 3.42
CA GLY A 166 -16.45 4.79 4.15
C GLY A 166 -15.89 5.85 3.22
#